data_AF-A0A9P6CJ15-F1
#
_entry.id   AF-A0A9P6CJ15-F1
#
_cell.length_a   1.000
_cell.length_b   1.000
_cell.length_c   1.000
_cell.angle_alpha   90.00
_cell.angle_beta   90.00
_cell.angle_gamma   90.00
#
_symmetry.space_group_name_H-M   'P 1'
#
loop_
_entity.id
_entity.type
_entity.pdbx_description
1 polymer ?
#
loop_
_entity_poly.entity_id
_entity_poly.type
_entity_poly.pdbx_seq_one_letter_code
_entity_poly.pdbx_strand_id
1 'polypeptide(L)'
;MTSSSEDEHSGSRRKKEKRKEKEKRREKRREKKEKKKLAASSTPQWGKYGIISDADIFLKSPEFHAWLVEERKINPETISKEQSKKEFARYVEDFNTATLPHEKYYHMEAYERRMSALRQGEFVPPPDDSYDPQLDMKAISGAHKKKVVEHESYLSKEQLLELRKVQHERIEAGKMKLLGMDVKQNMGVRMDGTMFDG
;
A
#
# COMPACT_ATOMS: atom_id res chain seq x y z
N MET A 1 -48.85 38.14 -3.63
CA MET A 1 -48.74 36.68 -3.48
C MET A 1 -47.29 36.28 -3.73
N THR A 2 -46.51 36.07 -2.68
CA THR A 2 -45.07 35.74 -2.77
C THR A 2 -44.73 34.70 -1.70
N SER A 3 -45.04 33.43 -1.98
CA SER A 3 -44.66 32.30 -1.12
C SER A 3 -44.28 31.11 -2.01
N SER A 4 -43.08 31.13 -2.58
CA SER A 4 -42.49 29.97 -3.26
C SER A 4 -40.97 30.14 -3.43
N SER A 5 -40.27 30.53 -2.37
CA SER A 5 -38.80 30.67 -2.42
C SER A 5 -38.08 30.19 -1.15
N GLU A 6 -38.81 29.88 -0.08
CA GLU A 6 -38.23 29.42 1.19
C GLU A 6 -37.98 27.90 1.26
N ASP A 7 -38.67 27.10 0.45
CA ASP A 7 -38.57 25.63 0.47
C ASP A 7 -37.29 25.07 -0.19
N GLU A 8 -36.73 25.74 -1.20
CA GLU A 8 -35.54 25.27 -1.94
C GLU A 8 -34.24 25.38 -1.11
N HIS A 9 -34.15 26.38 -0.23
CA HIS A 9 -32.98 26.58 0.64
C HIS A 9 -32.89 25.54 1.77
N SER A 10 -34.03 25.02 2.21
CA SER A 10 -34.14 23.95 3.22
C SER A 10 -33.58 22.62 2.70
N GLY A 11 -33.93 22.23 1.47
CA GLY A 11 -33.48 20.98 0.86
C GLY A 11 -31.97 20.91 0.63
N SER A 12 -31.35 22.04 0.24
CA SER A 12 -29.91 22.14 0.01
C SER A 12 -29.08 21.96 1.30
N ARG A 13 -29.52 22.55 2.42
CA ARG A 13 -28.86 22.39 3.73
C ARG A 13 -28.90 20.93 4.20
N ARG A 14 -30.06 20.28 4.07
CA ARG A 14 -30.26 18.88 4.47
C ARG A 14 -29.38 17.91 3.65
N LYS A 15 -29.16 18.21 2.37
CA LYS A 15 -28.28 17.43 1.48
C LYS A 15 -26.80 17.60 1.84
N LYS A 16 -26.39 18.80 2.27
CA LYS A 16 -25.02 19.11 2.74
C LYS A 16 -24.70 18.38 4.05
N GLU A 17 -25.64 18.35 5.00
CA GLU A 17 -25.47 17.59 6.25
C GLU A 17 -25.31 16.09 6.02
N LYS A 18 -26.17 15.49 5.18
CA LYS A 18 -26.11 14.06 4.85
C LYS A 18 -24.77 13.67 4.20
N ARG A 19 -24.16 14.58 3.43
CA ARG A 19 -22.82 14.36 2.83
C ARG A 19 -21.72 14.41 3.89
N LYS A 20 -21.78 15.35 4.83
CA LYS A 20 -20.82 15.50 5.93
C LYS A 20 -20.87 14.32 6.90
N GLU A 21 -22.06 13.79 7.18
CA GLU A 21 -22.24 12.60 8.01
C GLU A 21 -21.65 11.34 7.34
N LYS A 22 -21.90 11.17 6.04
CA LYS A 22 -21.34 10.06 5.25
C LYS A 22 -19.81 10.08 5.22
N GLU A 23 -19.22 11.27 5.16
CA GLU A 23 -17.78 11.48 5.19
C GLU A 23 -17.17 11.10 6.55
N LYS A 24 -17.73 11.60 7.66
CA LYS A 24 -17.34 11.22 9.03
C LYS A 24 -17.40 9.71 9.25
N ARG A 25 -18.45 9.05 8.74
CA ARG A 25 -18.60 7.59 8.85
C ARG A 25 -17.52 6.83 8.05
N ARG A 26 -17.09 7.38 6.90
CA ARG A 26 -16.02 6.81 6.08
C ARG A 26 -14.65 7.00 6.75
N GLU A 27 -14.42 8.15 7.36
CA GLU A 27 -13.21 8.47 8.11
C GLU A 27 -13.06 7.56 9.34
N LYS A 28 -14.10 7.45 10.18
CA LYS A 28 -14.10 6.54 11.34
C LYS A 28 -13.86 5.07 10.94
N ARG A 29 -14.34 4.67 9.77
CA ARG A 29 -14.10 3.32 9.22
C ARG A 29 -12.67 3.14 8.68
N ARG A 30 -12.06 4.20 8.12
CA ARG A 30 -10.64 4.19 7.73
C ARG A 30 -9.74 4.14 8.95
N GLU A 31 -10.01 4.96 9.96
CA GLU A 31 -9.27 4.97 11.23
C GLU A 31 -9.38 3.62 11.93
N LYS A 32 -10.57 2.99 11.97
CA LYS A 32 -10.73 1.62 12.51
C LYS A 32 -9.99 0.58 11.67
N LYS A 33 -9.86 0.77 10.34
CA LYS A 33 -9.09 -0.13 9.46
C LYS A 33 -7.59 0.07 9.65
N GLU A 34 -7.12 1.29 9.85
CA GLU A 34 -5.72 1.60 10.17
C GLU A 34 -5.34 1.11 11.56
N LYS A 35 -6.17 1.34 12.59
CA LYS A 35 -5.98 0.75 13.92
C LYS A 35 -5.96 -0.77 13.87
N LYS A 36 -6.81 -1.41 13.05
CA LYS A 36 -6.75 -2.87 12.81
C LYS A 36 -5.50 -3.31 12.05
N LYS A 37 -4.97 -2.51 11.13
CA LYS A 37 -3.71 -2.80 10.43
C LYS A 37 -2.50 -2.64 11.36
N LEU A 38 -2.49 -1.63 12.22
CA LEU A 38 -1.47 -1.43 13.25
C LEU A 38 -1.52 -2.53 14.31
N ALA A 39 -2.71 -2.96 14.74
CA ALA A 39 -2.88 -4.12 15.63
C ALA A 39 -2.55 -5.47 14.93
N ALA A 40 -2.73 -5.58 13.61
CA ALA A 40 -2.26 -6.73 12.83
C ALA A 40 -0.75 -6.68 12.55
N SER A 41 -0.12 -5.51 12.68
CA SER A 41 1.34 -5.35 12.69
C SER A 41 1.96 -5.69 14.05
N SER A 42 1.13 -5.92 15.07
CA SER A 42 1.54 -6.47 16.37
C SER A 42 1.14 -7.95 16.50
N THR A 43 1.08 -8.70 15.39
CA THR A 43 1.12 -10.15 15.48
C THR A 43 2.34 -10.55 16.30
N PRO A 44 2.23 -11.56 17.19
CA PRO A 44 3.38 -12.04 17.95
C PRO A 44 4.48 -12.31 16.95
N GLN A 45 5.71 -11.88 17.24
CA GLN A 45 6.90 -11.95 16.38
C GLN A 45 7.28 -13.40 15.97
N TRP A 46 6.39 -14.35 16.26
CA TRP A 46 6.48 -15.77 15.96
C TRP A 46 6.71 -16.01 14.46
N GLY A 47 7.86 -16.58 14.13
CA GLY A 47 8.23 -16.95 12.76
C GLY A 47 8.67 -15.77 11.88
N LYS A 48 9.00 -14.60 12.44
CA LYS A 48 9.47 -13.43 11.66
C LYS A 48 10.65 -13.77 10.73
N TYR A 49 11.58 -14.60 11.20
CA TYR A 49 12.79 -15.01 10.47
C TYR A 49 12.72 -16.47 9.98
N GLY A 50 11.52 -17.02 9.90
CA GLY A 50 11.29 -18.46 9.71
C GLY A 50 11.09 -19.20 11.03
N ILE A 51 10.69 -20.47 10.94
CA ILE A 51 10.53 -21.36 12.09
C ILE A 51 11.61 -22.45 11.96
N ILE A 52 12.40 -22.61 13.00
CA ILE A 52 13.41 -23.67 13.09
C ILE A 52 12.98 -24.76 14.06
N SER A 53 13.54 -25.94 13.88
CA SER A 53 13.33 -27.12 14.71
C SER A 53 14.67 -27.72 15.15
N ASP A 54 14.65 -28.67 16.08
CA ASP A 54 15.84 -29.41 16.53
C ASP A 54 16.59 -30.11 15.38
N ALA A 55 15.93 -30.39 14.25
CA ALA A 55 16.56 -30.98 13.07
C ALA A 55 17.53 -29.99 12.37
N ASP A 56 17.33 -28.69 12.54
CA ASP A 56 18.10 -27.64 11.88
C ASP A 56 19.40 -27.30 12.63
N ILE A 57 19.78 -28.08 13.65
CA ILE A 57 20.98 -27.86 14.48
C ILE A 57 22.25 -27.72 13.65
N PHE A 58 22.38 -28.48 12.56
CA PHE A 58 23.55 -28.42 11.67
C PHE A 58 23.52 -27.18 10.76
N LEU A 59 22.34 -26.83 10.24
CA LEU A 59 22.17 -25.66 9.37
C LEU A 59 22.42 -24.36 10.15
N LYS A 60 22.00 -24.33 11.42
CA LYS A 60 22.11 -23.18 12.33
C LYS A 60 23.24 -23.30 13.34
N SER A 61 24.19 -24.21 13.13
CA SER A 61 25.36 -24.36 14.01
C SER A 61 26.16 -23.06 14.19
N PRO A 62 26.49 -22.27 13.14
CA PRO A 62 27.29 -21.08 13.33
C PRO A 62 26.55 -20.00 14.14
N GLU A 63 25.25 -19.80 13.91
CA GLU A 63 24.42 -18.89 14.71
C GLU A 63 24.31 -19.35 16.16
N PHE A 64 24.08 -20.65 16.37
CA PHE A 64 23.96 -21.24 17.69
C PHE A 64 25.26 -21.13 18.49
N HIS A 65 26.42 -21.36 17.87
CA HIS A 65 27.72 -21.20 18.52
C HIS A 65 28.00 -19.75 18.91
N ALA A 66 27.68 -18.79 18.04
CA ALA A 66 27.82 -17.37 18.36
C ALA A 66 26.93 -16.98 19.55
N TRP A 67 25.67 -17.44 19.55
CA TRP A 67 24.73 -17.22 20.65
C TRP A 67 25.21 -17.84 21.98
N LEU A 68 25.76 -19.07 21.95
CA LEU A 68 26.34 -19.71 23.14
C LEU A 68 27.49 -18.89 23.75
N VAL A 69 28.37 -18.35 22.91
CA VAL A 69 29.53 -17.57 23.37
C VAL A 69 29.09 -16.22 23.93
N GLU A 70 28.13 -15.55 23.31
CA GLU A 70 27.79 -14.18 23.67
C GLU A 70 26.74 -14.09 24.79
N GLU A 71 25.64 -14.83 24.67
CA GLU A 71 24.55 -14.82 25.67
C GLU A 71 24.87 -15.72 26.85
N ARG A 72 25.34 -16.95 26.57
CA ARG A 72 25.58 -17.94 27.62
C ARG A 72 26.99 -17.86 28.19
N LYS A 73 27.93 -17.20 27.49
CA LYS A 73 29.36 -17.14 27.84
C LYS A 73 29.98 -18.53 28.01
N ILE A 74 29.46 -19.51 27.29
CA ILE A 74 29.92 -20.90 27.29
C ILE A 74 30.68 -21.13 25.99
N ASN A 75 31.88 -21.69 26.10
CA ASN A 75 32.66 -22.05 24.93
C ASN A 75 32.05 -23.30 24.26
N PRO A 76 31.81 -23.30 22.94
CA PRO A 76 31.21 -24.43 22.24
C PRO A 76 32.04 -25.71 22.37
N GLU A 77 33.36 -25.60 22.53
CA GLU A 77 34.26 -26.74 22.73
C GLU A 77 34.18 -27.37 24.13
N THR A 78 33.56 -26.69 25.10
CA THR A 78 33.49 -27.16 26.50
C THR A 78 32.17 -27.84 26.85
N ILE A 79 31.19 -27.84 25.94
CA ILE A 79 29.84 -28.33 26.20
C ILE A 79 29.69 -29.81 25.79
N SER A 80 28.98 -30.60 26.60
CA SER A 80 28.62 -31.97 26.22
C SER A 80 27.46 -31.98 25.22
N LYS A 81 27.35 -33.05 24.41
CA LYS A 81 26.30 -33.20 23.39
C LYS A 81 24.88 -33.14 23.94
N GLU A 82 24.68 -33.48 25.21
CA GLU A 82 23.36 -33.42 25.85
C GLU A 82 23.01 -32.00 26.28
N GLN A 83 23.99 -31.25 26.78
CA GLN A 83 23.82 -29.86 27.17
C GLN A 83 23.62 -28.98 25.95
N SER A 84 24.35 -29.24 24.85
CA SER A 84 24.15 -28.49 23.60
C SER A 84 22.73 -28.65 23.06
N LYS A 85 22.12 -29.85 23.13
CA LYS A 85 20.72 -30.05 22.71
C LYS A 85 19.72 -29.29 23.58
N LYS A 86 19.94 -29.23 24.90
CA LYS A 86 19.07 -28.47 25.82
C LYS A 86 19.14 -26.97 25.56
N GLU A 87 20.34 -26.47 25.32
CA GLU A 87 20.55 -25.06 24.97
C GLU A 87 20.03 -24.76 23.56
N PHE A 88 20.12 -25.71 22.63
CA PHE A 88 19.54 -25.57 21.29
C PHE A 88 18.03 -25.45 21.33
N ALA A 89 17.34 -26.24 22.17
CA ALA A 89 15.89 -26.12 22.33
C ALA A 89 15.46 -24.71 22.79
N ARG A 90 16.22 -24.10 23.72
CA ARG A 90 15.98 -22.70 24.14
C ARG A 90 16.25 -21.71 23.01
N TYR A 91 17.34 -21.92 22.27
CA TYR A 91 17.65 -21.11 21.10
C TYR A 91 16.54 -21.20 20.04
N VAL A 92 15.96 -22.39 19.83
CA VAL A 92 14.81 -22.59 18.93
C VAL A 92 13.58 -21.81 19.41
N GLU A 93 13.28 -21.84 20.70
CA GLU A 93 12.20 -21.04 21.29
C GLU A 93 12.43 -19.54 21.08
N ASP A 94 13.62 -19.04 21.38
CA ASP A 94 13.97 -17.61 21.24
C ASP A 94 14.05 -17.16 19.77
N PHE A 95 14.51 -18.04 18.88
CA PHE A 95 14.52 -17.80 17.43
C PHE A 95 13.09 -17.70 16.90
N ASN A 96 12.25 -18.68 17.24
CA ASN A 96 10.89 -18.76 16.74
C ASN A 96 10.04 -17.63 17.28
N THR A 97 10.19 -17.25 18.56
CA THR A 97 9.52 -16.08 19.17
C THR A 97 10.16 -14.75 18.78
N ALA A 98 11.30 -14.79 18.11
CA ALA A 98 12.10 -13.65 17.72
C ALA A 98 12.40 -12.67 18.87
N THR A 99 12.81 -13.23 20.00
CA THR A 99 13.20 -12.53 21.24
C THR A 99 14.72 -12.36 21.40
N LEU A 100 15.51 -12.82 20.43
CA LEU A 100 16.97 -12.74 20.49
C LEU A 100 17.42 -11.26 20.48
N PRO A 101 18.45 -10.89 21.27
CA PRO A 101 18.82 -9.49 21.46
C PRO A 101 19.33 -8.76 20.22
N HIS A 102 19.92 -9.48 19.26
CA HIS A 102 20.49 -8.90 18.05
C HIS A 102 20.08 -9.69 16.80
N GLU A 103 19.83 -8.97 15.70
CA GLU A 103 19.39 -9.58 14.44
C GLU A 103 20.41 -10.55 13.81
N LYS A 104 21.66 -10.50 14.28
CA LYS A 104 22.77 -11.31 13.77
C LYS A 104 22.55 -12.79 14.02
N TYR A 105 21.87 -13.14 15.12
CA TYR A 105 21.62 -14.53 15.46
C TYR A 105 20.56 -15.18 14.56
N TYR A 106 19.76 -14.40 13.81
CA TYR A 106 18.84 -14.99 12.85
C TYR A 106 19.55 -15.41 11.56
N HIS A 107 20.52 -14.61 11.12
CA HIS A 107 21.28 -14.82 9.88
C HIS A 107 22.73 -14.30 10.02
N MET A 108 23.59 -15.09 10.68
CA MET A 108 25.00 -14.69 10.88
C MET A 108 25.74 -14.54 9.54
N GLU A 109 25.51 -15.43 8.57
CA GLU A 109 26.21 -15.37 7.28
C GLU A 109 25.93 -14.06 6.52
N ALA A 110 24.67 -13.61 6.50
CA ALA A 110 24.30 -12.35 5.87
C ALA A 110 24.91 -11.15 6.62
N TYR A 111 24.92 -11.20 7.95
CA TYR A 111 25.53 -10.17 8.80
C TYR A 111 27.05 -10.09 8.59
N GLU A 112 27.75 -11.22 8.60
CA GLU A 112 29.20 -11.29 8.39
C GLU A 112 29.59 -10.87 6.98
N ARG A 113 28.84 -11.32 5.95
CA ARG A 113 29.05 -10.87 4.57
C ARG A 113 28.91 -9.36 4.45
N ARG A 114 27.89 -8.77 5.09
CA ARG A 114 27.70 -7.32 5.14
C ARG A 114 28.84 -6.60 5.88
N MET A 115 29.23 -7.09 7.05
CA MET A 115 30.34 -6.50 7.81
C MET A 115 31.69 -6.65 7.09
N SER A 116 31.88 -7.75 6.37
CA SER A 116 33.07 -7.97 5.54
C SER A 116 33.10 -7.00 4.36
N ALA A 117 31.99 -6.86 3.62
CA ALA A 117 31.87 -5.91 2.52
C ALA A 117 32.07 -4.46 3.01
N LEU A 118 31.49 -4.09 4.17
CA LEU A 118 31.71 -2.78 4.77
C LEU A 118 33.18 -2.54 5.14
N ARG A 119 33.87 -3.54 5.71
CA ARG A 119 35.32 -3.48 5.99
C ARG A 119 36.17 -3.41 4.72
N GLN A 120 35.70 -4.03 3.64
CA GLN A 120 36.34 -4.00 2.32
C GLN A 120 36.04 -2.69 1.55
N GLY A 121 35.24 -1.79 2.13
CA GLY A 121 34.88 -0.50 1.53
C GLY A 121 33.81 -0.60 0.44
N GLU A 122 33.13 -1.74 0.32
CA GLU A 122 32.04 -1.97 -0.62
C GLU A 122 30.71 -1.45 -0.03
N PHE A 123 29.89 -0.80 -0.86
CA PHE A 123 28.59 -0.28 -0.43
C PHE A 123 27.60 -1.42 -0.22
N VAL A 124 27.22 -1.67 1.04
CA VAL A 124 26.15 -2.61 1.38
C VAL A 124 24.87 -1.85 1.67
N PRO A 125 23.82 -2.01 0.84
CA PRO A 125 22.52 -1.42 1.11
C PRO A 125 22.01 -1.87 2.49
N PRO A 126 21.35 -0.99 3.26
CA PRO A 126 20.66 -1.39 4.48
C PRO A 126 19.65 -2.52 4.22
N PRO A 127 19.38 -3.40 5.21
CA PRO A 127 18.51 -4.57 5.05
C PRO A 127 17.06 -4.21 4.67
N ASP A 128 16.63 -2.99 4.98
CA ASP A 128 15.31 -2.46 4.62
C ASP A 128 15.28 -1.75 3.24
N ASP A 129 16.43 -1.63 2.56
CA ASP A 129 16.56 -0.93 1.28
C ASP A 129 16.52 -1.88 0.08
N SER A 130 15.86 -3.04 0.24
CA SER A 130 15.58 -3.94 -0.86
C SER A 130 14.67 -3.24 -1.87
N TYR A 131 15.22 -2.84 -3.01
CA TYR A 131 14.45 -2.27 -4.11
C TYR A 131 13.34 -3.25 -4.54
N ASP A 132 12.08 -2.90 -4.27
CA ASP A 132 10.90 -3.63 -4.75
C ASP A 132 10.44 -3.03 -6.08
N PRO A 133 10.68 -3.70 -7.22
CA PRO A 133 10.32 -3.18 -8.54
C PRO A 133 8.82 -2.97 -8.71
N GLN A 134 7.97 -3.70 -7.97
CA GLN A 134 6.52 -3.55 -8.07
C GLN A 134 6.03 -2.29 -7.35
N LEU A 135 6.65 -1.91 -6.23
CA LEU A 135 6.36 -0.64 -5.57
C LEU A 135 6.81 0.55 -6.42
N ASP A 136 7.99 0.45 -7.04
CA ASP A 136 8.51 1.50 -7.92
C ASP A 136 7.63 1.70 -9.17
N MET A 137 7.27 0.63 -9.88
CA MET A 137 6.35 0.68 -11.02
C MET A 137 4.97 1.25 -10.65
N LYS A 138 4.50 0.98 -9.44
CA LYS A 138 3.24 1.52 -8.93
C LYS A 138 3.35 3.01 -8.60
N ALA A 139 4.49 3.46 -8.09
CA ALA A 139 4.76 4.88 -7.85
C ALA A 139 4.83 5.67 -9.16
N ILE A 140 5.55 5.15 -10.16
CA ILE A 140 5.66 5.74 -11.50
C ILE A 140 4.29 5.80 -12.19
N SER A 141 3.55 4.68 -12.21
CA SER A 141 2.20 4.66 -12.81
C SER A 141 1.18 5.53 -12.07
N GLY A 142 1.38 5.76 -10.76
CA GLY A 142 0.60 6.70 -9.97
C GLY A 142 0.92 8.16 -10.29
N ALA A 143 2.21 8.49 -10.51
CA ALA A 143 2.67 9.83 -10.85
C ALA A 143 2.16 10.29 -12.23
N HIS A 144 2.02 9.38 -13.19
CA HIS A 144 1.45 9.69 -14.51
C HIS A 144 -0.06 9.98 -14.49
N LYS A 145 -0.76 9.67 -13.40
CA LYS A 145 -2.15 10.11 -13.21
C LYS A 145 -2.12 11.56 -12.77
N LYS A 146 -2.13 12.48 -13.75
CA LYS A 146 -2.33 13.91 -13.50
C LYS A 146 -3.51 14.07 -12.54
N LYS A 147 -3.24 14.60 -11.34
CA LYS A 147 -4.31 15.04 -10.44
C LYS A 147 -5.16 16.01 -11.25
N VAL A 148 -6.45 15.72 -11.36
CA VAL A 148 -7.39 16.62 -12.04
C VAL A 148 -7.33 17.93 -11.26
N VAL A 149 -6.66 18.92 -11.84
CA VAL A 149 -6.71 20.30 -11.37
C VAL A 149 -8.13 20.74 -11.68
N GLU A 150 -8.95 20.88 -10.64
CA GLU A 150 -10.29 21.42 -10.75
C GLU A 150 -10.16 22.89 -11.21
N HIS A 151 -10.20 23.10 -12.53
CA HIS A 151 -10.38 24.43 -13.08
C HIS A 151 -11.84 24.80 -12.82
N GLU A 152 -12.09 25.93 -12.16
CA GLU A 152 -13.44 26.49 -12.01
C GLU A 152 -13.98 26.82 -13.40
N SER A 153 -14.75 25.90 -13.99
CA SER A 153 -15.38 26.11 -15.28
C SER A 153 -16.62 26.99 -15.10
N TYR A 154 -16.69 28.11 -15.81
CA TYR A 154 -17.80 29.07 -15.80
C TYR A 154 -19.15 28.54 -16.36
N LEU A 155 -19.27 27.23 -16.58
CA LEU A 155 -20.44 26.59 -17.19
C LEU A 155 -21.37 26.02 -16.12
N SER A 156 -22.67 26.20 -16.33
CA SER A 156 -23.68 25.65 -15.42
C SER A 156 -23.63 24.11 -15.43
N LYS A 157 -24.06 23.49 -14.34
CA LYS A 157 -24.04 22.03 -14.18
C LYS A 157 -24.79 21.30 -15.30
N GLU A 158 -25.83 21.90 -15.86
CA GLU A 158 -26.63 21.32 -16.95
C GLU A 158 -25.87 21.38 -18.28
N GLN A 159 -25.23 22.52 -18.57
CA GLN A 159 -24.39 22.68 -19.76
C GLN A 159 -23.20 21.71 -19.77
N LEU A 160 -22.62 21.40 -18.62
CA LEU A 160 -21.55 20.41 -18.48
C LEU A 160 -22.02 18.97 -18.74
N LEU A 161 -23.23 18.62 -18.31
CA LEU A 161 -23.81 17.29 -18.57
C LEU A 161 -24.14 17.10 -20.05
N GLU A 162 -24.66 18.15 -20.70
CA GLU A 162 -24.93 18.13 -22.13
C GLU A 162 -23.65 18.05 -22.95
N LEU A 163 -22.61 18.80 -22.58
CA LEU A 163 -21.27 18.66 -23.14
C LEU A 163 -20.74 17.23 -23.03
N ARG A 164 -20.88 16.64 -21.84
CA ARG A 164 -20.46 15.27 -21.62
C ARG A 164 -21.23 14.31 -22.52
N LYS A 165 -22.55 14.46 -22.63
CA LYS A 165 -23.40 13.61 -23.46
C LYS A 165 -23.01 13.70 -24.94
N VAL A 166 -22.84 14.91 -25.46
CA VAL A 166 -22.44 15.14 -26.86
C VAL A 166 -21.04 14.59 -27.15
N GLN A 167 -20.11 14.68 -26.20
CA GLN A 167 -18.80 14.03 -26.35
C GLN A 167 -18.90 12.50 -26.43
N HIS A 168 -19.76 11.88 -25.62
CA HIS A 168 -19.97 10.43 -25.68
C HIS A 168 -20.61 10.03 -27.01
N GLU A 169 -21.61 10.77 -27.47
CA GLU A 169 -22.26 10.56 -28.77
C GLU A 169 -21.27 10.72 -29.93
N ARG A 170 -20.31 11.66 -29.85
CA ARG A 170 -19.23 11.78 -30.86
C ARG A 170 -18.27 10.59 -30.84
N ILE A 171 -17.90 10.10 -29.66
CA ILE A 171 -17.02 8.93 -29.52
C ILE A 171 -17.73 7.69 -30.09
N GLU A 172 -19.01 7.54 -29.80
CA GLU A 172 -19.84 6.46 -30.31
C GLU A 172 -20.04 6.58 -31.82
N ALA A 173 -20.37 7.76 -32.35
CA ALA A 173 -20.42 8.04 -33.78
C ALA A 173 -19.09 7.71 -34.48
N GLY A 174 -17.96 8.09 -33.89
CA GLY A 174 -16.63 7.76 -34.40
C GLY A 174 -16.36 6.25 -34.42
N LYS A 175 -16.74 5.54 -33.35
CA LYS A 175 -16.64 4.07 -33.27
C LYS A 175 -17.55 3.37 -34.28
N MET A 176 -18.78 3.86 -34.45
CA MET A 176 -19.77 3.31 -35.38
C MET A 176 -19.33 3.53 -36.84
N LYS A 177 -18.78 4.71 -37.16
CA LYS A 177 -18.18 5.00 -38.46
C LYS A 177 -16.95 4.11 -38.72
N LEU A 178 -16.10 3.89 -37.72
CA LEU A 178 -14.96 2.98 -37.82
C LEU A 178 -15.40 1.52 -38.03
N LEU A 179 -16.54 1.12 -37.46
CA LEU A 179 -17.19 -0.17 -37.68
C LEU A 179 -17.97 -0.27 -39.00
N GLY A 180 -17.97 0.77 -39.84
CA GLY A 180 -18.67 0.79 -41.12
C GLY A 180 -20.18 0.96 -41.04
N MET A 181 -20.72 1.40 -39.90
CA MET A 181 -22.16 1.67 -39.71
C MET A 181 -22.50 3.11 -40.08
N ASP A 182 -23.69 3.32 -40.66
CA ASP A 182 -24.13 4.62 -41.16
C ASP A 182 -24.57 5.53 -40.00
N VAL A 183 -23.93 6.69 -39.85
CA VAL A 183 -24.14 7.61 -38.72
C VAL A 183 -24.97 8.81 -39.19
N LYS A 184 -26.10 9.08 -38.51
CA LYS A 184 -26.95 10.24 -38.79
C LYS A 184 -26.17 11.55 -38.58
N GLN A 185 -26.30 12.51 -39.50
CA GLN A 185 -25.55 13.77 -39.48
C GLN A 185 -25.74 14.63 -38.22
N ASN A 186 -26.85 14.48 -37.50
CA ASN A 186 -27.16 15.27 -36.31
C ASN A 186 -26.60 14.66 -35.00
N MET A 187 -25.97 13.48 -35.05
CA MET A 187 -25.40 12.82 -33.87
C MET A 187 -24.10 13.48 -33.43
N GLY A 188 -23.99 13.85 -32.16
CA GLY A 188 -22.79 14.51 -31.61
C GLY A 188 -22.68 16.01 -31.95
N VAL A 189 -23.78 16.67 -32.32
CA VAL A 189 -23.83 18.13 -32.54
C VAL A 189 -24.56 18.78 -31.36
N ARG A 190 -23.96 19.82 -30.76
CA ARG A 190 -24.63 20.66 -29.75
C ARG A 190 -25.55 21.60 -30.53
N MET A 191 -26.85 21.54 -30.28
CA MET A 191 -27.79 22.56 -30.77
C MET A 191 -27.69 23.77 -29.86
N ASP A 192 -26.54 24.46 -29.90
CA ASP A 192 -26.43 25.77 -29.26
C ASP A 192 -27.33 26.71 -30.08
N GLY A 193 -28.40 27.21 -29.47
CA GLY A 193 -29.30 28.18 -30.08
C GLY A 193 -28.49 29.29 -30.74
N THR A 194 -28.69 29.42 -32.04
CA THR A 194 -28.05 30.37 -32.93
C THR A 194 -27.95 31.77 -32.31
N MET A 195 -26.74 32.20 -31.94
CA MET A 195 -26.40 33.62 -31.71
C MET A 195 -26.25 34.40 -33.04
N PHE A 196 -26.94 33.97 -34.08
CA PHE A 196 -27.04 34.65 -35.37
C PHE A 196 -28.52 34.68 -35.77
N ASP A 197 -29.31 35.42 -34.99
CA ASP A 197 -30.50 36.08 -35.49
C ASP A 197 -30.42 37.50 -34.90
N GLY A 198 -30.10 38.46 -35.76
CA GLY A 198 -29.94 39.88 -35.42
C GLY A 198 -31.11 40.69 -35.95
#